data_AF-A0AAV4BGT0-F1
#
_entry.id   AF-A0AAV4BGT0-F1
#
_cell.length_a   1.000
_cell.length_b   1.000
_cell.length_c   1.000
_cell.angle_alpha   90.00
_cell.angle_beta   90.00
_cell.angle_gamma   90.00
#
_symmetry.space_group_name_H-M   'P 1'
#
loop_
_entity.id
_entity.type
_entity.pdbx_description
1 polymer ?
#
loop_
_entity_poly.entity_id
_entity_poly.type
_entity_poly.pdbx_seq_one_letter_code
_entity_poly.pdbx_strand_id
1 'polypeptide(L)'
;MQDILKYNLLFDALERGFALFSQSSCGQEASAGFIDQPVRTCVTIPSKGFFGCMPVYIEAEDLLVSKLVTAFPKNKDIPSHNAIVAVFDASCGVPRALLDGDIITTRRTAAASAVATKHLVNGEPKVLAILGCGVQGTSHYDALTAMFQLEKSGSARSNVRVDDG
;
A
#
# COMPACT_ATOMS: atom_id res chain seq x y z
N MET A 1 -0.78 15.96 5.70
CA MET A 1 -0.83 14.48 5.80
C MET A 1 0.56 13.84 5.65
N GLN A 2 1.44 14.34 4.78
CA GLN A 2 2.81 13.79 4.61
C GLN A 2 3.65 13.80 5.90
N ASP A 3 3.43 14.77 6.81
CA ASP A 3 4.15 14.86 8.08
C ASP A 3 3.67 13.85 9.15
N ILE A 4 2.49 13.26 8.95
CA ILE A 4 1.84 12.34 9.90
C ILE A 4 2.14 10.88 9.52
N LEU A 5 2.18 10.56 8.23
CA LEU A 5 2.31 9.20 7.69
C LEU A 5 3.76 8.79 7.40
N LYS A 6 4.65 8.85 8.40
CA LYS A 6 6.08 8.55 8.23
C LYS A 6 6.32 7.06 7.94
N TYR A 7 7.34 6.74 7.12
CA TYR A 7 7.62 5.36 6.70
C TYR A 7 7.98 4.43 7.86
N ASN A 8 8.73 4.89 8.85
CA ASN A 8 9.06 4.09 10.03
C ASN A 8 7.79 3.62 10.77
N LEU A 9 6.80 4.50 10.94
CA LEU A 9 5.51 4.14 11.54
C LEU A 9 4.72 3.15 10.67
N LEU A 10 4.82 3.29 9.35
CA LEU A 10 4.17 2.38 8.40
C LEU A 10 4.79 0.99 8.38
N PHE A 11 6.11 0.87 8.49
CA PHE A 11 6.78 -0.44 8.47
C PHE A 11 6.30 -1.31 9.63
N ASP A 12 6.32 -0.77 10.86
CA ASP A 12 5.87 -1.51 12.04
C ASP A 12 4.39 -1.88 11.96
N ALA A 13 3.54 -0.94 11.51
CA ALA A 13 2.11 -1.19 11.36
C ALA A 13 1.82 -2.27 10.31
N LEU A 14 2.55 -2.27 9.18
CA LEU A 14 2.39 -3.26 8.13
C LEU A 14 2.91 -4.64 8.54
N GLU A 15 4.03 -4.72 9.25
CA GLU A 15 4.52 -5.98 9.80
C GLU A 15 3.50 -6.62 10.74
N ARG A 16 2.92 -5.83 11.67
CA ARG A 16 1.84 -6.31 12.55
C ARG A 16 0.61 -6.73 11.75
N GLY A 17 0.16 -5.90 10.81
CA GLY A 17 -1.01 -6.19 9.98
C GLY A 17 -0.85 -7.48 9.16
N PHE A 18 0.33 -7.71 8.56
CA PHE A 18 0.60 -8.95 7.82
C PHE A 18 0.63 -10.19 8.71
N ALA A 19 1.24 -10.08 9.90
CA ALA A 19 1.28 -11.19 10.86
C ALA A 19 -0.14 -11.55 11.33
N LEU A 20 -0.94 -10.56 11.73
CA LEU A 20 -2.31 -10.76 12.22
C LEU A 20 -3.24 -11.32 11.14
N PHE A 21 -3.14 -10.78 9.91
CA PHE A 21 -3.91 -11.30 8.77
C PHE A 21 -3.58 -12.76 8.48
N SER A 22 -2.29 -13.10 8.44
CA SER A 22 -1.86 -14.47 8.19
C SER A 22 -2.35 -15.42 9.27
N GLN A 23 -2.22 -15.06 10.56
CA GLN A 23 -2.68 -15.87 11.69
C GLN A 23 -4.19 -16.10 11.68
N SER A 24 -4.97 -15.02 11.49
CA SER A 24 -6.43 -15.10 11.43
C SER A 24 -6.92 -15.94 10.26
N SER A 25 -6.27 -15.81 9.08
CA SER A 25 -6.60 -16.60 7.90
C SER A 25 -6.30 -18.10 8.05
N CYS A 26 -5.37 -18.46 8.94
CA CYS A 26 -5.06 -19.85 9.28
C CYS A 26 -5.91 -20.41 10.43
N GLY A 27 -6.89 -19.66 10.94
CA GLY A 27 -7.72 -20.07 12.08
C GLY A 27 -6.95 -20.15 13.39
N GLN A 28 -5.80 -19.48 13.49
CA GLN A 28 -5.03 -19.40 14.73
C GLN A 28 -5.53 -18.23 15.56
N GLU A 29 -5.81 -18.47 16.84
CA GLU A 29 -6.05 -17.40 17.81
C GLU A 29 -4.74 -16.65 18.06
N ALA A 30 -4.64 -15.43 17.52
CA ALA A 30 -3.55 -14.53 17.86
C ALA A 30 -3.82 -13.89 19.23
N SER A 31 -2.77 -13.69 20.03
CA SER A 31 -2.88 -12.96 21.30
C SER A 31 -3.35 -11.50 21.12
N ALA A 32 -3.26 -10.98 19.90
CA ALA A 32 -3.73 -9.67 19.48
C ALA A 32 -5.05 -9.74 18.69
N GLY A 33 -5.91 -10.71 18.98
CA GLY A 33 -7.26 -10.80 18.42
C GLY A 33 -7.31 -11.19 16.95
N PHE A 34 -8.50 -11.12 16.34
CA PHE A 34 -8.68 -11.45 14.92
C PHE A 34 -8.72 -10.20 14.02
N ILE A 35 -8.46 -10.42 12.73
CA ILE A 35 -8.73 -9.46 11.66
C ILE A 35 -9.71 -10.08 10.66
N ASP A 36 -10.81 -9.37 10.40
CA ASP A 36 -11.74 -9.69 9.33
C ASP A 36 -11.50 -8.75 8.16
N GLN A 37 -10.84 -9.28 7.14
CA GLN A 37 -10.56 -8.58 5.89
C GLN A 37 -11.00 -9.46 4.71
N PRO A 38 -12.23 -9.28 4.20
CA PRO A 38 -12.67 -10.03 3.04
C PRO A 38 -11.85 -9.66 1.80
N VAL A 39 -11.89 -10.54 0.80
CA VAL A 39 -11.31 -10.26 -0.50
C VAL A 39 -11.97 -8.99 -1.08
N ARG A 40 -11.15 -8.14 -1.71
CA ARG A 40 -11.61 -6.91 -2.35
C ARG A 40 -12.81 -7.20 -3.25
N THR A 41 -13.89 -6.44 -3.05
CA THR A 41 -15.02 -6.43 -3.97
C THR A 41 -14.80 -5.38 -5.05
N CYS A 42 -15.02 -5.73 -6.31
CA CYS A 42 -14.83 -4.85 -7.45
C CYS A 42 -16.11 -4.70 -8.28
N VAL A 43 -16.35 -3.48 -8.76
CA VAL A 43 -17.34 -3.18 -9.80
C VAL A 43 -16.58 -2.74 -11.05
N THR A 44 -16.71 -3.50 -12.12
CA THR A 44 -16.08 -3.18 -13.41
C THR A 44 -16.91 -2.15 -14.16
N ILE A 45 -16.23 -1.15 -14.74
CA ILE A 45 -16.84 -0.13 -15.60
C ILE A 45 -16.29 -0.37 -17.01
N PRO A 46 -17.07 -1.02 -17.90
CA PRO A 46 -16.59 -1.47 -19.21
C PRO A 46 -15.85 -0.39 -19.99
N SER A 47 -14.70 -0.75 -20.55
CA SER A 47 -13.84 0.11 -21.39
C SER A 47 -13.26 1.37 -20.72
N LYS A 48 -13.57 1.60 -19.43
CA LYS A 48 -13.18 2.79 -18.66
C LYS A 48 -12.25 2.47 -17.49
N GLY A 49 -12.63 1.53 -16.61
CA GLY A 49 -11.91 1.29 -15.37
C GLY A 49 -12.65 0.38 -14.39
N PHE A 50 -12.32 0.48 -13.09
CA PHE A 50 -13.04 -0.21 -12.02
C PHE A 50 -13.18 0.65 -10.76
N PHE A 51 -14.15 0.29 -9.93
CA PHE A 51 -14.30 0.71 -8.55
C PHE A 51 -14.04 -0.49 -7.63
N GLY A 52 -13.32 -0.29 -6.52
CA GLY A 52 -12.99 -1.33 -5.56
C GLY A 52 -13.30 -0.90 -4.14
N CYS A 53 -13.86 -1.82 -3.35
CA CYS A 53 -14.11 -1.69 -1.92
C CYS A 53 -13.20 -2.66 -1.16
N MET A 54 -12.49 -2.15 -0.16
CA MET A 54 -11.55 -2.90 0.68
C MET A 54 -11.84 -2.60 2.15
N PRO A 55 -12.85 -3.25 2.76
CA PRO A 55 -13.15 -3.11 4.18
C PRO A 55 -12.23 -3.98 5.02
N VAL A 56 -12.01 -3.57 6.26
CA VAL A 56 -11.31 -4.37 7.28
C VAL A 56 -11.79 -3.97 8.68
N TYR A 57 -11.93 -4.98 9.54
CA TYR A 57 -12.05 -4.81 10.99
C TYR A 57 -10.86 -5.47 11.69
N ILE A 58 -10.21 -4.75 12.60
CA ILE A 58 -9.12 -5.27 13.44
C ILE A 58 -9.56 -5.18 14.89
N GLU A 59 -9.73 -6.34 15.54
CA GLU A 59 -10.25 -6.43 16.90
C GLU A 59 -9.33 -5.77 17.93
N ALA A 60 -8.02 -6.07 17.90
CA ALA A 60 -7.07 -5.50 18.87
C ALA A 60 -6.91 -3.97 18.79
N GLU A 61 -7.31 -3.37 17.68
CA GLU A 61 -7.23 -1.92 17.48
C GLU A 61 -8.61 -1.24 17.56
N ASP A 62 -9.70 -2.00 17.76
CA ASP A 62 -11.09 -1.52 17.65
C ASP A 62 -11.31 -0.68 16.38
N LEU A 63 -10.71 -1.13 15.27
CA LEU A 63 -10.54 -0.32 14.06
C LEU A 63 -11.40 -0.88 12.93
N LEU A 64 -12.43 -0.13 12.54
CA LEU A 64 -13.26 -0.40 11.37
C LEU A 64 -13.00 0.64 10.28
N VAL A 65 -12.40 0.22 9.17
CA VAL A 65 -12.08 1.10 8.05
C VAL A 65 -12.43 0.46 6.72
N SER A 66 -12.74 1.30 5.72
CA SER A 66 -12.85 0.85 4.34
C SER A 66 -12.15 1.80 3.40
N LYS A 67 -11.30 1.26 2.54
CA LYS A 67 -10.76 2.01 1.41
C LYS A 67 -11.64 1.80 0.19
N LEU A 68 -12.09 2.90 -0.38
CA LEU A 68 -12.75 2.93 -1.69
C LEU A 68 -11.76 3.47 -2.71
N VAL A 69 -11.58 2.77 -3.82
CA VAL A 69 -10.61 3.15 -4.86
C VAL A 69 -11.24 3.04 -6.23
N THR A 70 -10.88 3.96 -7.11
CA THR A 70 -11.13 3.86 -8.54
C THR A 70 -9.81 3.74 -9.29
N ALA A 71 -9.79 2.97 -10.37
CA ALA A 71 -8.68 2.94 -11.31
C ALA A 71 -9.19 3.12 -12.74
N PHE A 72 -8.78 4.21 -13.37
CA PHE A 72 -9.14 4.63 -14.72
C PHE A 72 -7.85 4.85 -15.52
N PRO A 73 -7.34 3.81 -16.20
CA PRO A 73 -6.01 3.86 -16.83
C PRO A 73 -5.89 4.87 -17.98
N LYS A 74 -7.02 5.37 -18.51
CA LYS A 74 -7.07 6.36 -19.60
C LYS A 74 -7.08 7.81 -19.11
N ASN A 75 -7.07 8.05 -17.80
CA ASN A 75 -6.94 9.41 -17.27
C ASN A 75 -5.59 9.99 -17.68
N LYS A 76 -5.60 11.22 -18.21
CA LYS A 76 -4.39 11.95 -18.63
C LYS A 76 -4.07 13.10 -17.69
N ASP A 77 -5.05 13.97 -17.47
CA ASP A 77 -4.87 15.23 -16.72
C ASP A 77 -5.10 15.07 -15.21
N ILE A 78 -5.58 13.90 -14.78
CA ILE A 78 -5.82 13.53 -13.38
C ILE A 78 -5.21 12.16 -13.08
N PRO A 79 -4.97 11.81 -11.81
CA PRO A 79 -4.44 10.51 -11.44
C PRO A 79 -5.27 9.35 -12.00
N SER A 80 -4.58 8.30 -12.45
CA SER A 80 -5.21 7.07 -12.91
C SER A 80 -5.82 6.26 -11.77
N HIS A 81 -5.40 6.51 -10.54
CA HIS A 81 -5.96 5.91 -9.33
C HIS A 81 -6.37 7.04 -8.39
N ASN A 82 -7.58 6.95 -7.85
CA ASN A 82 -8.10 7.91 -6.87
C ASN A 82 -8.73 7.10 -5.74
N ALA A 83 -8.48 7.47 -4.49
CA ALA A 83 -8.98 6.73 -3.34
C ALA A 83 -9.43 7.64 -2.19
N ILE A 84 -10.34 7.10 -1.38
CA ILE A 84 -10.70 7.61 -0.07
C ILE A 84 -10.61 6.48 0.95
N VAL A 85 -10.34 6.85 2.21
CA VAL A 85 -10.41 5.93 3.35
C VAL A 85 -11.48 6.45 4.29
N ALA A 86 -12.54 5.66 4.47
CA ALA A 86 -13.59 5.90 5.44
C ALA A 86 -13.25 5.18 6.74
N VAL A 87 -13.32 5.90 7.85
CA VAL A 87 -13.08 5.38 9.21
C VAL A 87 -14.40 5.43 9.97
N PHE A 88 -14.73 4.33 10.64
CA PHE A 88 -15.95 4.16 11.43
C PHE A 88 -15.58 3.84 12.87
N ASP A 89 -16.45 4.25 13.78
CA ASP A 89 -16.44 3.76 15.15
C ASP A 89 -16.91 2.30 15.13
N ALA A 90 -16.06 1.37 15.55
CA ALA A 90 -16.38 -0.05 15.51
C ALA A 90 -17.49 -0.44 16.52
N SER A 91 -17.69 0.34 17.58
CA SER A 91 -18.71 0.06 18.60
C SER A 91 -20.13 0.41 18.16
N CYS A 92 -20.29 1.43 17.31
CA CYS A 92 -21.61 1.97 16.94
C CYS A 92 -21.81 2.23 15.44
N GLY A 93 -20.78 1.99 14.61
CA GLY A 93 -20.83 2.16 13.15
C GLY A 93 -20.86 3.62 12.67
N VAL A 94 -20.76 4.59 13.58
CA VAL A 94 -20.80 6.02 13.21
C VAL A 94 -19.55 6.38 12.39
N PRO A 95 -19.68 7.01 11.21
CA PRO A 95 -18.54 7.51 10.46
C PRO A 95 -17.78 8.57 11.27
N ARG A 96 -16.47 8.39 11.41
CA ARG A 96 -15.59 9.27 12.20
C ARG A 96 -14.73 10.17 11.34
N ALA A 97 -14.26 9.66 10.20
CA ALA A 97 -13.43 10.42 9.29
C ALA A 97 -13.56 9.92 7.85
N LEU A 98 -13.33 10.85 6.92
CA LEU A 98 -13.07 10.56 5.52
C LEU A 98 -11.72 11.16 5.15
N LEU A 99 -10.78 10.32 4.77
CA LEU A 99 -9.41 10.71 4.48
C LEU A 99 -9.13 10.57 2.98
N ASP A 100 -8.31 11.47 2.45
CA ASP A 100 -7.69 11.30 1.14
C ASP A 100 -6.86 10.01 1.13
N GLY A 101 -7.21 9.10 0.22
CA GLY A 101 -6.61 7.78 0.13
C GLY A 101 -5.40 7.71 -0.79
N ASP A 102 -5.05 8.76 -1.54
CA ASP A 102 -3.99 8.71 -2.55
C ASP A 102 -2.60 8.64 -1.91
N ILE A 103 -2.35 9.52 -0.93
CA ILE A 103 -1.10 9.51 -0.16
C ILE A 103 -0.99 8.22 0.66
N ILE A 104 -2.09 7.80 1.31
CA ILE A 104 -2.14 6.56 2.09
C ILE A 104 -1.83 5.37 1.19
N THR A 105 -2.47 5.29 0.01
CA THR A 105 -2.27 4.19 -0.94
C THR A 105 -0.86 4.16 -1.46
N THR A 106 -0.30 5.30 -1.83
CA THR A 106 1.05 5.40 -2.36
C THR A 106 2.08 4.95 -1.35
N ARG A 107 2.07 5.53 -0.15
CA ARG A 107 3.04 5.19 0.90
C ARG A 107 2.89 3.77 1.43
N ARG A 108 1.66 3.31 1.73
CA ARG A 108 1.47 1.95 2.29
C ARG A 108 1.90 0.87 1.30
N THR A 109 1.74 1.11 -0.01
CA THR A 109 2.11 0.14 -1.04
C THR A 109 3.63 0.02 -1.13
N ALA A 110 4.32 1.15 -1.18
CA ALA A 110 5.79 1.18 -1.14
C ALA A 110 6.35 0.58 0.15
N ALA A 111 5.73 0.90 1.30
CA ALA A 111 6.15 0.38 2.59
C ALA A 111 5.91 -1.13 2.72
N ALA A 112 4.81 -1.64 2.16
CA ALA A 112 4.54 -3.08 2.11
C ALA A 112 5.63 -3.81 1.31
N SER A 113 6.02 -3.27 0.16
CA SER A 113 7.13 -3.81 -0.64
C SER A 113 8.46 -3.78 0.10
N ALA A 114 8.73 -2.70 0.84
CA ALA A 114 9.94 -2.61 1.68
C ALA A 114 9.94 -3.66 2.79
N VAL A 115 8.85 -3.79 3.54
CA VAL A 115 8.68 -4.85 4.56
C VAL A 115 8.85 -6.24 3.95
N ALA A 116 8.23 -6.52 2.82
CA ALA A 116 8.43 -7.80 2.13
C ALA A 116 9.90 -8.02 1.75
N THR A 117 10.57 -6.98 1.25
CA THR A 117 12.00 -7.04 0.90
C THR A 117 12.85 -7.36 2.13
N LYS A 118 12.56 -6.75 3.29
CA LYS A 118 13.29 -7.01 4.56
C LYS A 118 13.28 -8.48 4.95
N HIS A 119 12.17 -9.19 4.71
CA HIS A 119 12.03 -10.61 5.05
C HIS A 119 12.48 -11.56 3.94
N LEU A 120 12.57 -11.10 2.69
CA LEU A 120 12.88 -11.94 1.52
C LEU A 120 14.32 -11.80 1.02
N VAL A 121 14.98 -10.68 1.31
CA VAL A 121 16.36 -10.43 0.87
C VAL A 121 17.34 -11.31 1.65
N ASN A 122 18.34 -11.85 0.94
CA ASN A 122 19.44 -12.55 1.58
C ASN A 122 20.59 -11.57 1.87
N GLY A 123 20.79 -11.22 3.14
CA GLY A 123 21.78 -10.22 3.56
C GLY A 123 21.35 -8.78 3.30
N GLU A 124 22.31 -7.85 3.28
CA GLU A 124 22.01 -6.42 3.09
C GLU A 124 22.01 -6.05 1.59
N PRO A 125 20.88 -5.54 1.05
CA PRO A 125 20.83 -5.10 -0.34
C PRO A 125 21.68 -3.84 -0.53
N LYS A 126 22.48 -3.80 -1.60
CA LYS A 126 23.35 -2.67 -1.93
C LYS A 126 22.83 -1.81 -3.07
N VAL A 127 22.16 -2.41 -4.06
CA VAL A 127 21.73 -1.74 -5.28
C VAL A 127 20.22 -1.91 -5.47
N LEU A 128 19.54 -0.82 -5.79
CA LEU A 128 18.11 -0.79 -6.10
C LEU A 128 17.91 -0.46 -7.58
N ALA A 129 17.15 -1.29 -8.28
CA ALA A 129 16.65 -1.01 -9.63
C ALA A 129 15.14 -0.68 -9.56
N ILE A 130 14.73 0.42 -10.18
CA ILE A 130 13.32 0.80 -10.31
C ILE A 130 12.92 0.77 -11.78
N LEU A 131 11.93 -0.07 -12.10
CA LEU A 131 11.35 -0.17 -13.43
C LEU A 131 10.03 0.58 -13.46
N GLY A 132 10.06 1.81 -13.99
CA GLY A 132 8.90 2.69 -14.10
C GLY A 132 9.02 3.93 -13.22
N CYS A 133 8.80 5.10 -13.82
CA CYS A 133 9.04 6.41 -13.20
C CYS A 133 7.75 7.12 -12.76
N GLY A 134 6.69 6.37 -12.46
CA GLY A 134 5.42 6.92 -11.97
C GLY A 134 5.40 7.14 -10.47
N VAL A 135 4.25 7.58 -9.94
CA VAL A 135 4.02 7.86 -8.50
C VAL A 135 4.47 6.70 -7.59
N GLN A 136 4.20 5.46 -7.99
CA GLN A 136 4.64 4.28 -7.25
C GLN A 136 6.16 4.09 -7.29
N GLY A 137 6.82 4.34 -8.43
CA GLY A 137 8.28 4.23 -8.55
C GLY A 137 9.00 5.18 -7.60
N THR A 138 8.57 6.44 -7.56
CA THR A 138 9.10 7.43 -6.60
C THR A 138 8.85 7.01 -5.16
N SER A 139 7.63 6.59 -4.81
CA SER A 139 7.33 6.18 -3.44
C SER A 139 8.10 4.93 -3.01
N HIS A 140 8.33 3.97 -3.91
CA HIS A 140 9.14 2.77 -3.62
C HIS A 140 10.60 3.13 -3.42
N TYR A 141 11.15 4.07 -4.20
CA TYR A 141 12.48 4.61 -3.96
C TYR A 141 12.59 5.17 -2.54
N ASP A 142 11.64 6.03 -2.14
CA ASP A 142 11.66 6.65 -0.81
C ASP A 142 11.52 5.62 0.31
N ALA A 143 10.64 4.63 0.17
CA ALA A 143 10.43 3.61 1.20
C ALA A 143 11.66 2.68 1.34
N LEU A 144 12.23 2.23 0.22
CA LEU A 144 13.37 1.31 0.23
C LEU A 144 14.64 2.00 0.71
N THR A 145 14.87 3.25 0.34
CA THR A 145 16.01 4.05 0.86
C THR A 145 15.83 4.44 2.33
N ALA A 146 14.58 4.53 2.83
CA ALA A 146 14.32 4.70 4.26
C ALA A 146 14.53 3.41 5.07
N MET A 147 14.42 2.23 4.45
CA MET A 147 14.58 0.94 5.12
C MET A 147 16.01 0.38 5.05
N PHE A 148 16.71 0.60 3.93
CA PHE A 148 18.00 -0.01 3.65
C PHE A 148 19.09 1.04 3.36
N GLN A 149 20.33 0.72 3.75
CA GLN A 149 21.49 1.50 3.32
C GLN A 149 21.91 1.07 1.91
N LEU A 150 21.45 1.82 0.92
CA LEU A 150 21.74 1.55 -0.49
C LEU A 150 22.95 2.36 -0.97
N GLU A 151 23.80 1.75 -1.78
CA GLU A 151 24.86 2.44 -2.50
C GLU A 151 24.21 3.38 -3.55
N LYS A 152 24.76 4.59 -3.69
CA LYS A 152 24.32 5.54 -4.72
C LYS A 152 24.75 5.02 -6.10
N SER A 153 23.91 4.19 -6.72
CA SER A 153 24.03 3.90 -8.15
C SER A 153 23.36 5.03 -8.94
N GLY A 154 24.05 5.56 -9.94
CA GLY A 154 23.54 6.63 -10.79
C GLY A 154 22.19 6.26 -11.41
N SER A 155 21.25 7.20 -11.40
CA SER A 155 19.98 7.07 -12.11
C SER A 155 20.25 6.67 -13.56
N ALA A 156 19.79 5.50 -13.98
CA ALA A 156 19.67 5.18 -15.40
C ALA A 156 18.54 6.04 -15.99
N ARG A 157 18.83 7.32 -16.22
CA ARG A 157 18.08 8.12 -17.20
C ARG A 157 18.41 7.54 -18.58
N SER A 158 17.35 7.10 -19.26
CA SER A 158 17.27 6.74 -20.69
C SER A 158 18.28 5.72 -21.21
N ASN A 159 17.83 4.48 -21.40
CA ASN A 159 18.18 3.67 -22.57
C ASN A 159 16.95 2.83 -22.96
N VAL A 160 15.94 3.51 -23.52
CA VAL A 160 14.98 2.84 -24.39
C VAL A 160 15.75 2.55 -25.67
N ARG A 161 16.30 1.33 -25.80
CA ARG A 161 16.54 0.77 -27.12
C ARG A 161 15.18 0.34 -27.63
N VAL A 162 14.65 1.09 -28.58
CA VAL A 162 13.62 0.56 -29.48
C VAL A 162 14.38 -0.42 -30.37
N ASP A 163 14.11 -1.70 -30.17
CA ASP A 163 14.53 -2.75 -31.09
C ASP A 163 13.45 -2.79 -32.17
N ASP A 164 13.73 -2.11 -33.29
CA ASP A 164 12.89 -2.15 -34.50
C ASP A 164 13.18 -3.46 -35.22
N GLY A 165 12.41 -4.50 -34.85
CA GLY A 165 12.21 -5.70 -35.66
C GLY A 165 11.05 -5.51 -36.62
#